data_AF-A0A7X5Q857-F1
#
_entry.id   AF-A0A7X5Q857-F1
#
_cell.length_a   1.000
_cell.length_b   1.000
_cell.length_c   1.000
_cell.angle_alpha   90.00
_cell.angle_beta   90.00
_cell.angle_gamma   90.00
#
_symmetry.space_group_name_H-M   'P 1'
#
loop_
_entity.id
_entity.type
_entity.pdbx_description
1 polymer ?
#
loop_
_entity_poly.entity_id
_entity_poly.type
_entity_poly.pdbx_seq_one_letter_code
_entity_poly.pdbx_strand_id
1 'polypeptide(L)'
;MSSRFLSLGRYLVQASLSFTLLIQPIPIFAEHENQASILDVSAYQENPYVDPEIWDDLSPYFLPEDHPIKEMLDDIFSNKKRVIQSKKSLKKAKFKIIREGKYRHPYVVSHPRLEGYLLKLYTDAQEYANKKEIRSVCRIFGAQLMQEALDRYGYNSLFKVPKKWIYPLPAEPSPPDKKKYCRRNFVLVVEDMEILNKEKNYDMWKSTAITTEKLDALYIIVNELGLCDSIVAFNIPFSSDGKIAFIDTEYFHRWPIKFYRLDHYLSLEMRGYWKQLILNQYHNNGVEPTP
;
A
#
# COMPACT_ATOMS: atom_id res chain seq x y z
N MET A 1 -3.22 36.40 8.65
CA MET A 1 -3.64 36.88 7.32
C MET A 1 -3.28 35.83 6.28
N SER A 2 -4.27 35.46 5.48
CA SER A 2 -4.24 34.59 4.28
C SER A 2 -4.02 33.09 4.47
N SER A 3 -5.17 32.40 4.48
CA SER A 3 -5.40 30.96 4.35
C SER A 3 -5.06 30.44 2.95
N ARG A 4 -4.32 29.33 2.88
CA ARG A 4 -4.35 28.39 1.75
C ARG A 4 -4.23 26.96 2.28
N PHE A 5 -5.31 26.47 2.88
CA PHE A 5 -5.55 25.03 2.97
C PHE A 5 -6.49 24.67 1.82
N LEU A 6 -5.93 23.99 0.82
CA LEU A 6 -6.67 23.42 -0.29
C LEU A 6 -7.38 22.17 0.23
N SER A 7 -8.71 22.28 0.28
CA SER A 7 -9.69 21.21 0.18
C SER A 7 -9.16 20.00 -0.60
N LEU A 8 -9.15 18.83 0.04
CA LEU A 8 -8.92 17.53 -0.59
C LEU A 8 -10.12 17.07 -1.46
N GLY A 9 -11.17 17.87 -1.59
CA GLY A 9 -12.24 17.66 -2.56
C GLY A 9 -12.05 18.56 -3.79
N ARG A 10 -11.57 17.99 -4.89
CA ARG A 10 -11.84 18.36 -6.31
C ARG A 10 -10.80 17.71 -7.25
N TYR A 11 -11.08 16.49 -7.70
CA TYR A 11 -10.60 15.97 -8.97
C TYR A 11 -11.81 15.65 -9.84
N LEU A 12 -12.34 16.66 -10.53
CA LEU A 12 -13.27 16.48 -11.64
C LEU A 12 -12.44 16.33 -12.91
N VAL A 13 -12.42 15.13 -13.48
CA VAL A 13 -11.92 14.90 -14.83
C VAL A 13 -13.04 15.24 -15.81
N GLN A 14 -12.76 16.18 -16.70
CA GLN A 14 -13.58 16.46 -17.87
C GLN A 14 -13.35 15.30 -18.86
N ALA A 15 -14.32 14.39 -18.97
CA ALA A 15 -14.33 13.36 -20.00
C ALA A 15 -15.25 13.82 -21.14
N SER A 16 -14.65 14.06 -22.31
CA SER A 16 -15.38 14.33 -23.56
C SER A 16 -16.05 13.05 -24.05
N LEU A 17 -17.31 13.20 -24.45
CA LEU A 17 -18.24 12.18 -24.95
C LEU A 17 -17.72 11.41 -26.17
N SER A 18 -17.89 10.07 -26.17
CA SER A 18 -18.61 9.34 -27.23
C SER A 18 -18.89 7.85 -26.88
N PHE A 19 -20.19 7.55 -26.81
CA PHE A 19 -20.91 6.28 -27.06
C PHE A 19 -20.76 5.01 -26.19
N THR A 20 -21.67 4.93 -25.21
CA THR A 20 -22.70 3.88 -24.98
C THR A 20 -22.34 2.39 -25.23
N LEU A 21 -21.60 1.81 -24.30
CA LEU A 21 -21.97 0.54 -23.68
C LEU A 21 -22.47 0.89 -22.26
N LEU A 22 -23.61 0.33 -21.85
CA LEU A 22 -24.23 0.54 -20.54
C LEU A 22 -23.34 0.02 -19.39
N ILE A 23 -22.21 0.67 -19.16
CA ILE A 23 -21.55 0.69 -17.86
C ILE A 23 -22.29 1.77 -17.10
N GLN A 24 -23.21 1.36 -16.24
CA GLN A 24 -23.82 2.27 -15.28
C GLN A 24 -22.69 3.06 -14.62
N PRO A 25 -22.75 4.41 -14.57
CA PRO A 25 -21.77 5.17 -13.82
C PRO A 25 -21.82 4.66 -12.38
N ILE A 26 -20.79 3.93 -11.97
CA ILE A 26 -20.62 3.56 -10.57
C ILE A 26 -20.51 4.90 -9.85
N PRO A 27 -21.45 5.26 -8.95
CA PRO A 27 -21.31 6.46 -8.17
C PRO A 27 -19.97 6.39 -7.43
N ILE A 28 -19.04 7.27 -7.81
CA ILE A 28 -17.69 7.37 -7.23
C ILE A 28 -17.75 7.77 -5.73
N PHE A 29 -18.95 8.11 -5.25
CA PHE A 29 -19.31 8.16 -3.84
C PHE A 29 -20.73 7.63 -3.67
N ALA A 30 -20.97 6.35 -3.98
CA ALA A 30 -21.96 5.66 -3.16
C ALA A 30 -21.38 5.64 -1.75
N GLU A 31 -22.20 6.01 -0.77
CA GLU A 31 -22.01 5.64 0.62
C GLU A 31 -21.83 4.12 0.64
N HIS A 32 -20.59 3.65 0.48
CA HIS A 32 -20.21 2.34 0.93
C HIS A 32 -20.33 2.42 2.45
N GLU A 33 -21.55 2.18 2.95
CA GLU A 33 -21.77 1.57 4.25
C GLU A 33 -21.00 0.25 4.21
N ASN A 34 -19.70 0.37 4.43
CA ASN A 34 -18.82 -0.74 4.61
C ASN A 34 -19.38 -1.45 5.83
N GLN A 35 -19.87 -2.68 5.65
CA GLN A 35 -20.05 -3.62 6.75
C GLN A 35 -18.66 -4.04 7.28
N ALA A 36 -17.79 -3.06 7.55
CA ALA A 36 -16.92 -3.15 8.70
C ALA A 36 -17.88 -3.39 9.86
N SER A 37 -17.84 -4.59 10.42
CA SER A 37 -18.44 -4.85 11.71
C SER A 37 -18.14 -3.65 12.60
N ILE A 38 -19.20 -2.99 13.09
CA ILE A 38 -19.14 -1.93 14.08
C ILE A 38 -18.64 -2.57 15.38
N LEU A 39 -17.39 -3.03 15.37
CA LEU A 39 -16.62 -3.42 16.52
C LEU A 39 -15.99 -2.13 17.01
N ASP A 40 -16.65 -1.56 18.01
CA ASP A 40 -16.20 -0.51 18.92
C ASP A 40 -14.87 0.18 18.52
N VAL A 41 -14.94 1.16 17.61
CA VAL A 41 -13.78 1.85 17.00
C VAL A 41 -13.12 2.85 17.98
N SER A 42 -13.37 2.79 19.29
CA SER A 42 -12.89 3.83 20.21
C SER A 42 -12.24 3.29 21.49
N ALA A 43 -11.02 2.77 21.39
CA ALA A 43 -10.17 2.60 22.57
C ALA A 43 -8.76 3.21 22.46
N TYR A 44 -8.39 3.79 21.32
CA TYR A 44 -7.17 4.59 21.26
C TYR A 44 -7.38 5.96 21.89
N GLN A 45 -6.54 6.29 22.87
CA GLN A 45 -6.46 7.65 23.38
C GLN A 45 -5.92 8.58 22.29
N GLU A 46 -6.68 9.64 22.00
CA GLU A 46 -6.27 10.67 21.05
C GLU A 46 -4.92 11.26 21.43
N ASN A 47 -4.02 11.33 20.44
CA ASN A 47 -2.68 11.85 20.66
C ASN A 47 -2.71 13.38 20.57
N PRO A 48 -2.35 14.13 21.64
CA PRO A 48 -2.47 15.59 21.69
C PRO A 48 -1.53 16.33 20.71
N TYR A 49 -0.67 15.59 20.00
CA TYR A 49 0.24 16.10 18.97
C TYR A 49 -0.25 15.80 17.55
N VAL A 50 -1.49 15.33 17.40
CA VAL A 50 -2.18 15.10 16.13
C VAL A 50 -3.32 16.12 16.05
N ASP A 51 -3.52 16.68 14.86
CA ASP A 51 -4.70 17.51 14.59
C ASP A 51 -5.97 16.62 14.66
N PRO A 52 -7.02 17.02 15.39
CA PRO A 52 -8.24 16.22 15.52
C PRO A 52 -8.84 15.80 14.16
N GLU A 53 -8.80 16.68 13.14
CA GLU A 53 -9.31 16.34 11.81
C GLU A 53 -8.51 15.19 11.18
N ILE A 54 -7.18 15.18 11.38
CA ILE A 54 -6.32 14.08 10.92
C ILE A 54 -6.59 12.81 11.72
N TRP A 55 -6.84 12.92 13.02
CA TRP A 55 -7.16 11.75 13.85
C TRP A 55 -8.45 11.09 13.37
N ASP A 56 -9.50 11.89 13.18
CA ASP A 56 -10.81 11.42 12.72
C ASP A 56 -10.71 10.78 11.33
N ASP A 57 -9.99 11.40 10.39
CA ASP A 57 -9.76 10.85 9.04
C ASP A 57 -9.04 9.49 9.04
N LEU A 58 -8.15 9.26 10.01
CA LEU A 58 -7.35 8.03 10.09
C LEU A 58 -8.00 6.94 10.94
N SER A 59 -8.88 7.31 11.87
CA SER A 59 -9.49 6.40 12.84
C SER A 59 -10.20 5.17 12.23
N PRO A 60 -10.89 5.25 11.07
CA PRO A 60 -11.52 4.07 10.46
C PRO A 60 -10.51 3.02 9.98
N TYR A 61 -9.24 3.40 9.85
CA TYR A 61 -8.16 2.55 9.39
C TYR A 61 -7.24 2.08 10.53
N PHE A 62 -7.59 2.39 11.77
CA PHE A 62 -6.81 1.96 12.92
C PHE A 62 -6.83 0.44 13.06
N LEU A 63 -5.73 -0.09 13.62
CA LEU A 63 -5.63 -1.50 13.97
C LEU A 63 -6.69 -1.82 15.03
N PRO A 64 -7.59 -2.79 14.80
CA PRO A 64 -8.65 -3.14 15.77
C PRO A 64 -8.09 -3.51 17.14
N GLU A 65 -8.89 -3.29 18.20
CA GLU A 65 -8.47 -3.59 19.57
C GLU A 65 -8.33 -5.09 19.86
N ASP A 66 -9.16 -5.90 19.22
CA ASP A 66 -9.11 -7.36 19.28
C ASP A 66 -8.06 -7.97 18.33
N HIS A 67 -7.29 -7.14 17.63
CA HIS A 67 -6.29 -7.61 16.68
C HIS A 67 -5.16 -8.36 17.42
N PRO A 68 -4.73 -9.54 16.94
CA PRO A 68 -3.83 -10.44 17.68
C PRO A 68 -2.49 -9.83 18.09
N ILE A 69 -2.00 -8.80 17.37
CA ILE A 69 -0.74 -8.11 17.72
C ILE A 69 -0.89 -6.80 18.49
N LYS A 70 -2.13 -6.37 18.81
CA LYS A 70 -2.39 -5.06 19.43
C LYS A 70 -1.66 -4.91 20.77
N GLU A 71 -1.87 -5.84 21.71
CA GLU A 71 -1.21 -5.82 23.02
C GLU A 71 0.32 -5.80 22.91
N MET A 72 0.87 -6.53 21.93
CA MET A 72 2.32 -6.58 21.70
C MET A 72 2.87 -5.26 21.15
N LEU A 73 2.12 -4.57 20.29
CA LEU A 73 2.48 -3.23 19.82
C LEU A 73 2.43 -2.23 20.98
N ASP A 74 1.40 -2.29 21.80
CA ASP A 74 1.25 -1.42 22.98
C ASP A 74 2.43 -1.58 23.93
N ASP A 75 2.83 -2.81 24.27
CA ASP A 75 3.99 -3.05 25.12
C ASP A 75 5.32 -2.60 24.47
N ILE A 76 5.49 -2.80 23.16
CA ILE A 76 6.68 -2.34 22.44
C ILE A 76 6.77 -0.81 22.48
N PHE A 77 5.69 -0.09 22.18
CA PHE A 77 5.71 1.36 21.98
C PHE A 77 5.46 2.18 23.25
N SER A 78 4.83 1.61 24.28
CA SER A 78 4.59 2.25 25.59
C SER A 78 5.78 2.11 26.55
N ASN A 79 6.87 1.47 26.13
CA ASN A 79 8.09 1.38 26.93
C ASN A 79 8.63 2.78 27.28
N LYS A 80 9.41 2.92 28.36
CA LYS A 80 10.04 4.19 28.79
C LYS A 80 10.97 4.85 27.75
N LYS A 81 11.21 4.24 26.58
CA LYS A 81 12.12 4.73 25.53
C LYS A 81 11.44 4.77 24.18
N ARG A 82 11.60 5.88 23.46
CA ARG A 82 11.08 6.09 22.11
C ARG A 82 11.71 5.11 21.12
N VAL A 83 11.03 4.00 20.85
CA VAL A 83 11.50 2.90 19.99
C VAL A 83 11.85 3.39 18.57
N ILE A 84 11.01 4.25 17.99
CA ILE A 84 11.19 4.75 16.63
C ILE A 84 12.06 6.00 16.54
N GLN A 85 12.73 6.42 17.62
CA GLN A 85 13.56 7.62 17.62
C GLN A 85 14.64 7.59 16.53
N SER A 86 15.25 6.42 16.30
CA SER A 86 16.33 6.25 15.33
C SER A 86 16.49 4.80 14.91
N LYS A 87 17.26 4.56 13.85
CA LYS A 87 17.70 3.21 13.44
C LYS A 87 18.36 2.41 14.59
N LYS A 88 19.14 3.09 15.43
CA LYS A 88 19.79 2.46 16.60
C LYS A 88 18.77 2.05 17.66
N SER A 89 17.77 2.89 17.90
CA SER A 89 16.67 2.60 18.83
C SER A 89 15.83 1.41 18.38
N LEU A 90 15.49 1.32 17.09
CA LEU A 90 14.80 0.17 16.51
C LEU A 90 15.57 -1.14 16.77
N LYS A 91 16.86 -1.18 16.43
CA LYS A 91 17.70 -2.37 16.66
C LYS A 91 17.78 -2.74 18.15
N LYS A 92 17.87 -1.75 19.04
CA LYS A 92 17.88 -1.97 20.49
C LYS A 92 16.56 -2.55 20.99
N ALA A 93 15.45 -2.18 20.38
CA ALA A 93 14.13 -2.76 20.59
C ALA A 93 13.92 -4.06 19.79
N LYS A 94 14.99 -4.74 19.38
CA LYS A 94 14.99 -6.05 18.69
C LYS A 94 14.29 -6.08 17.33
N PHE A 95 14.00 -4.92 16.73
CA PHE A 95 13.54 -4.89 15.33
C PHE A 95 14.65 -5.30 14.37
N LYS A 96 14.30 -6.18 13.43
CA LYS A 96 15.12 -6.52 12.26
C LYS A 96 14.71 -5.62 11.11
N ILE A 97 15.68 -4.92 10.51
CA ILE A 97 15.44 -4.07 9.35
C ILE A 97 15.45 -4.95 8.11
N ILE A 98 14.28 -5.13 7.49
CA ILE A 98 14.09 -5.87 6.25
C ILE A 98 14.47 -5.00 5.05
N ARG A 99 14.04 -3.73 5.07
CA ARG A 99 14.39 -2.73 4.06
C ARG A 99 14.82 -1.44 4.72
N GLU A 100 15.98 -0.94 4.31
CA GLU A 100 16.52 0.34 4.77
C GLU A 100 15.65 1.51 4.27
N GLY A 101 15.23 2.36 5.21
CA GLY A 101 14.62 3.65 4.89
C GLY A 101 15.69 4.65 4.45
N LYS A 102 15.92 4.79 3.14
CA LYS A 102 16.80 5.85 2.60
C LYS A 102 16.01 7.14 2.43
N TYR A 103 16.49 8.24 3.01
CA TYR A 103 15.95 9.60 2.91
C TYR A 103 14.41 9.68 3.05
N ARG A 104 13.71 9.56 1.91
CA ARG A 104 12.26 9.73 1.76
C ARG A 104 11.46 8.42 1.86
N HIS A 105 12.11 7.28 2.02
CA HIS A 105 11.47 5.97 2.10
C HIS A 105 11.34 5.50 3.55
N PRO A 106 10.23 4.84 3.91
CA PRO A 106 10.07 4.26 5.24
C PRO A 106 11.01 3.07 5.41
N TYR A 107 11.37 2.78 6.65
CA TYR A 107 11.90 1.47 7.00
C TYR A 107 10.78 0.43 6.89
N VAL A 108 11.14 -0.77 6.44
CA VAL A 108 10.32 -1.97 6.62
C VAL A 108 11.03 -2.81 7.65
N VAL A 109 10.36 -3.08 8.77
CA VAL A 109 10.94 -3.80 9.91
C VAL A 109 10.05 -4.96 10.34
N SER A 110 10.67 -6.01 10.85
CA SER A 110 9.99 -7.11 11.55
C SER A 110 10.42 -7.14 13.02
N HIS A 111 9.61 -7.76 13.86
CA HIS A 111 9.91 -7.98 15.27
C HIS A 111 9.53 -9.41 15.66
N PRO A 112 10.33 -10.13 16.48
CA PRO A 112 10.06 -11.54 16.82
C PRO A 112 8.70 -11.80 17.48
N ARG A 113 8.10 -10.79 18.11
CA ARG A 113 6.75 -10.87 18.72
C ARG A 113 5.61 -10.51 17.76
N LEU A 114 5.90 -10.03 16.56
CA LEU A 114 4.89 -9.62 15.58
C LEU A 114 4.89 -10.62 14.42
N GLU A 115 4.79 -11.91 14.72
CA GLU A 115 4.82 -12.98 13.71
C GLU A 115 3.67 -12.83 12.72
N GLY A 116 3.97 -12.95 11.43
CA GLY A 116 3.01 -12.70 10.35
C GLY A 116 2.79 -11.23 10.00
N TYR A 117 3.51 -10.29 10.64
CA TYR A 117 3.34 -8.86 10.40
C TYR A 117 4.67 -8.10 10.27
N LEU A 118 4.63 -7.03 9.47
CA LEU A 118 5.71 -6.07 9.30
C LEU A 118 5.23 -4.67 9.65
N LEU A 119 6.16 -3.81 10.07
CA LEU A 119 5.90 -2.38 10.24
C LEU A 119 6.61 -1.57 9.14
N LYS A 120 5.85 -0.70 8.48
CA LYS A 120 6.35 0.37 7.61
C LYS A 120 6.32 1.68 8.39
N LEU A 121 7.49 2.21 8.71
CA LEU A 121 7.59 3.41 9.56
C LEU A 121 8.71 4.34 9.15
N TYR A 122 8.55 5.62 9.49
CA TYR A 122 9.64 6.58 9.52
C TYR A 122 10.14 6.70 10.96
N THR A 123 11.45 6.86 11.13
CA THR A 123 11.99 7.20 12.45
C THR A 123 11.85 8.70 12.72
N ASP A 124 11.86 9.09 13.99
CA ASP A 124 11.79 10.51 14.34
C ASP A 124 13.02 11.27 13.79
N ALA A 125 14.17 10.59 13.62
CA ALA A 125 15.39 11.17 13.05
C ALA A 125 15.39 11.35 11.51
N GLN A 126 14.30 11.00 10.80
CA GLN A 126 14.22 11.20 9.35
C GLN A 126 13.56 12.56 9.01
N GLU A 127 14.29 13.44 8.33
CA GLU A 127 13.89 14.84 8.06
C GLU A 127 12.71 15.00 7.08
N TYR A 128 12.50 14.07 6.15
CA TYR A 128 11.63 14.28 4.97
C TYR A 128 10.25 13.56 5.01
N ALA A 129 9.75 13.19 6.19
CA ALA A 129 8.56 12.33 6.30
C ALA A 129 7.26 13.02 6.72
N ASN A 130 7.27 14.34 6.98
CA ASN A 130 6.19 15.07 7.67
C ASN A 130 4.87 15.20 6.88
N LYS A 131 4.79 14.67 5.66
CA LYS A 131 3.55 14.64 4.84
C LYS A 131 3.23 13.26 4.27
N LYS A 132 3.91 12.22 4.74
CA LYS A 132 3.82 10.87 4.16
C LYS A 132 3.02 9.88 5.01
N GLU A 133 2.74 10.20 6.26
CA GLU A 133 1.94 9.35 7.15
C GLU A 133 0.49 9.24 6.67
N ILE A 134 -0.10 10.34 6.21
CA ILE A 134 -1.44 10.38 5.58
C ILE A 134 -1.51 9.45 4.34
N ARG A 135 -0.39 9.27 3.61
CA ARG A 135 -0.38 8.37 2.45
C ARG A 135 -0.55 6.89 2.82
N SER A 136 -0.50 6.54 4.11
CA SER A 136 -0.85 5.20 4.58
C SER A 136 -2.32 4.88 4.27
N VAL A 137 -3.22 5.88 4.31
CA VAL A 137 -4.62 5.72 3.91
C VAL A 137 -4.72 5.27 2.46
N CYS A 138 -4.04 5.95 1.53
CA CYS A 138 -4.04 5.55 0.12
C CYS A 138 -3.56 4.11 -0.08
N ARG A 139 -2.58 3.65 0.72
CA ARG A 139 -2.10 2.27 0.65
C ARG A 139 -3.12 1.26 1.18
N ILE A 140 -3.86 1.61 2.23
CA ILE A 140 -4.91 0.76 2.81
C ILE A 140 -6.08 0.68 1.85
N PHE A 141 -6.58 1.83 1.39
CA PHE A 141 -7.69 1.89 0.45
C PHE A 141 -7.36 1.20 -0.89
N GLY A 142 -6.18 1.44 -1.45
CA GLY A 142 -5.73 0.72 -2.64
C GLY A 142 -5.58 -0.79 -2.42
N ALA A 143 -5.32 -1.25 -1.18
CA ALA A 143 -5.32 -2.68 -0.86
C ALA A 143 -6.73 -3.27 -0.85
N GLN A 144 -7.70 -2.51 -0.32
CA GLN A 144 -9.11 -2.90 -0.27
C GLN A 144 -9.67 -3.01 -1.69
N LEU A 145 -9.48 -1.98 -2.53
CA LEU A 145 -9.87 -2.01 -3.95
C LEU A 145 -9.25 -3.20 -4.69
N MET A 146 -7.98 -3.49 -4.41
CA MET A 146 -7.29 -4.64 -4.98
C MET A 146 -7.95 -5.96 -4.54
N GLN A 147 -8.22 -6.13 -3.25
CA GLN A 147 -8.85 -7.35 -2.73
C GLN A 147 -10.25 -7.54 -3.33
N GLU A 148 -11.06 -6.49 -3.39
CA GLU A 148 -12.38 -6.51 -4.01
C GLU A 148 -12.32 -6.93 -5.49
N ALA A 149 -11.34 -6.42 -6.24
CA ALA A 149 -11.11 -6.85 -7.62
C ALA A 149 -10.71 -8.33 -7.69
N LEU A 150 -9.79 -8.79 -6.84
CA LEU A 150 -9.40 -10.20 -6.80
C LEU A 150 -10.59 -11.13 -6.52
N ASP A 151 -11.46 -10.73 -5.61
CA ASP A 151 -12.68 -11.47 -5.26
C ASP A 151 -13.67 -11.48 -6.44
N ARG A 152 -13.92 -10.31 -7.03
CA ARG A 152 -14.85 -10.15 -8.16
C ARG A 152 -14.45 -10.96 -9.39
N TYR A 153 -13.15 -11.03 -9.71
CA TYR A 153 -12.66 -11.76 -10.88
C TYR A 153 -12.23 -13.20 -10.57
N GLY A 154 -12.25 -13.63 -9.30
CA GLY A 154 -11.82 -14.97 -8.91
C GLY A 154 -10.31 -15.20 -9.02
N TYR A 155 -9.49 -14.16 -8.90
CA TYR A 155 -8.03 -14.23 -9.09
C TYR A 155 -7.21 -14.46 -7.81
N ASN A 156 -7.87 -14.75 -6.67
CA ASN A 156 -7.22 -15.03 -5.38
C ASN A 156 -6.29 -16.27 -5.39
N SER A 157 -6.41 -17.16 -6.37
CA SER A 157 -5.47 -18.28 -6.58
C SER A 157 -4.14 -17.83 -7.20
N LEU A 158 -4.15 -16.75 -7.97
CA LEU A 158 -2.99 -16.21 -8.69
C LEU A 158 -2.30 -15.09 -7.92
N PHE A 159 -3.10 -14.28 -7.22
CA PHE A 159 -2.68 -13.05 -6.58
C PHE A 159 -3.10 -12.98 -5.13
N LYS A 160 -2.42 -12.10 -4.39
CA LYS A 160 -2.80 -11.72 -3.03
C LYS A 160 -2.38 -10.28 -2.74
N VAL A 161 -3.00 -9.66 -1.75
CA VAL A 161 -2.67 -8.31 -1.30
C VAL A 161 -2.66 -8.30 0.24
N PRO A 162 -1.69 -7.65 0.90
CA PRO A 162 -1.67 -7.62 2.36
C PRO A 162 -2.79 -6.72 2.87
N LYS A 163 -3.44 -7.15 3.95
CA LYS A 163 -4.18 -6.25 4.82
C LYS A 163 -3.23 -5.25 5.48
N LYS A 164 -3.74 -4.06 5.73
CA LYS A 164 -2.96 -2.92 6.18
C LYS A 164 -3.79 -2.12 7.19
N TRP A 165 -3.14 -1.68 8.25
CA TRP A 165 -3.76 -0.88 9.30
C TRP A 165 -2.82 0.23 9.76
N ILE A 166 -3.38 1.23 10.38
CA ILE A 166 -2.64 2.29 11.06
C ILE A 166 -2.58 1.95 12.55
N TYR A 167 -1.40 1.95 13.13
CA TYR A 167 -1.25 1.92 14.58
C TYR A 167 -0.84 3.32 15.06
N PRO A 168 -1.70 4.02 15.81
CA PRO A 168 -1.35 5.30 16.43
C PRO A 168 -0.34 5.06 17.56
N LEU A 169 0.73 5.84 17.55
CA LEU A 169 1.76 5.78 18.57
C LEU A 169 1.32 6.56 19.81
N PRO A 170 1.69 6.10 21.02
CA PRO A 170 1.38 6.84 22.24
C PRO A 170 2.10 8.21 22.25
N ALA A 171 1.50 9.16 22.98
CA ALA A 171 2.07 10.48 23.17
C ALA A 171 3.47 10.41 23.81
N GLU A 172 3.60 9.52 24.79
CA GLU A 172 4.85 9.25 25.50
C GLU A 172 5.33 7.81 25.25
N PRO A 173 6.65 7.57 25.23
CA PRO A 173 7.72 8.56 25.35
C PRO A 173 7.83 9.47 24.12
N SER A 174 8.04 10.76 24.33
CA SER A 174 8.23 11.77 23.29
C SER A 174 9.61 11.66 22.62
N PRO A 175 9.76 12.02 21.33
CA PRO A 175 11.09 12.20 20.74
C PRO A 175 11.88 13.31 21.45
N PRO A 176 13.22 13.32 21.37
CA PRO A 176 14.02 14.39 21.96
C PRO A 176 13.67 15.75 21.34
N ASP A 177 13.55 16.78 22.18
CA ASP A 177 13.31 18.16 21.75
C ASP A 177 14.57 18.78 21.13
N LYS A 178 14.88 18.36 19.90
CA LYS A 178 15.98 18.90 19.08
C LYS A 178 15.50 19.00 17.64
N LYS A 179 15.88 20.08 16.95
CA LYS A 179 15.48 20.38 15.55
C LYS A 179 15.64 19.24 14.54
N LYS A 180 16.53 18.28 14.80
CA LYS A 180 16.79 17.12 13.93
C LYS A 180 15.80 15.96 14.09
N TYR A 181 14.92 16.01 15.09
CA TYR A 181 13.87 15.02 15.29
C TYR A 181 12.53 15.62 14.91
N CYS A 182 11.72 14.85 14.21
CA CYS A 182 10.32 15.15 13.94
C CYS A 182 9.46 14.02 14.50
N ARG A 183 8.52 14.37 15.38
CA ARG A 183 7.57 13.42 15.96
C ARG A 183 6.79 12.71 14.85
N ARG A 184 6.79 11.39 14.92
CA ARG A 184 5.92 10.50 14.15
C ARG A 184 4.75 10.08 15.03
N ASN A 185 3.54 10.11 14.51
CA ASN A 185 2.36 9.78 15.30
C ASN A 185 1.74 8.44 14.91
N PHE A 186 2.15 7.87 13.78
CA PHE A 186 1.56 6.66 13.24
C PHE A 186 2.63 5.73 12.68
N VAL A 187 2.37 4.43 12.73
CA VAL A 187 3.09 3.41 11.97
C VAL A 187 2.09 2.61 11.13
N LEU A 188 2.51 2.18 9.95
CA LEU A 188 1.69 1.32 9.12
C LEU A 188 2.01 -0.14 9.45
N VAL A 189 1.01 -0.86 9.96
CA VAL A 189 1.04 -2.31 10.16
C VAL A 189 0.62 -2.98 8.86
N VAL A 190 1.37 -3.97 8.39
CA VAL A 190 1.02 -4.74 7.18
C VAL A 190 1.23 -6.23 7.44
N GLU A 191 0.39 -7.07 6.85
CA GLU A 191 0.64 -8.52 6.82
C GLU A 191 1.97 -8.82 6.11
N ASP A 192 2.72 -9.79 6.63
CA ASP A 192 3.89 -10.34 5.96
C ASP A 192 3.42 -11.34 4.90
N MET A 193 3.61 -10.99 3.63
CA MET A 193 3.18 -11.80 2.49
C MET A 193 4.16 -12.93 2.16
N GLU A 194 5.23 -13.08 2.94
CA GLU A 194 6.30 -14.07 2.71
C GLU A 194 6.92 -13.95 1.31
N ILE A 195 7.21 -12.70 0.92
CA ILE A 195 7.74 -12.40 -0.41
C ILE A 195 9.13 -13.02 -0.60
N LEU A 196 9.40 -13.49 -1.81
CA LEU A 196 10.71 -13.97 -2.19
C LEU A 196 11.73 -12.83 -2.14
N ASN A 197 12.99 -13.18 -1.84
CA ASN A 197 14.08 -12.24 -1.95
C ASN A 197 14.26 -11.77 -3.41
N LYS A 198 15.01 -10.67 -3.60
CA LYS A 198 15.11 -10.00 -4.90
C LYS A 198 15.57 -10.92 -6.02
N GLU A 199 16.62 -11.73 -5.80
CA GLU A 199 17.14 -12.64 -6.83
C GLU A 199 16.08 -13.67 -7.23
N LYS A 200 15.55 -14.42 -6.25
CA LYS A 200 14.55 -15.47 -6.51
C LYS A 200 13.28 -14.91 -7.14
N ASN A 201 12.84 -13.73 -6.71
CA ASN A 201 11.68 -13.07 -7.32
C ASN A 201 11.93 -12.80 -8.82
N TYR A 202 13.10 -12.26 -9.19
CA TYR A 202 13.41 -11.97 -10.58
C TYR A 202 13.58 -13.25 -11.42
N ASP A 203 14.10 -14.32 -10.84
CA ASP A 203 14.15 -15.62 -11.49
C ASP A 203 12.75 -16.15 -11.76
N MET A 204 11.83 -16.04 -10.78
CA MET A 204 10.43 -16.45 -10.94
C MET A 204 9.72 -15.68 -12.07
N TRP A 205 9.90 -14.36 -12.16
CA TRP A 205 9.34 -13.53 -13.24
C TRP A 205 9.82 -13.91 -14.65
N LYS A 206 11.01 -14.52 -14.77
CA LYS A 206 11.58 -15.00 -16.03
C LYS A 206 11.31 -16.49 -16.30
N SER A 207 10.72 -17.19 -15.33
CA SER A 207 10.49 -18.63 -15.39
C SER A 207 9.11 -18.96 -15.97
N THR A 208 8.82 -20.26 -16.08
CA THR A 208 7.50 -20.80 -16.43
C THR A 208 6.44 -20.57 -15.35
N ALA A 209 6.79 -20.00 -14.19
CA ALA A 209 5.81 -19.59 -13.18
C ALA A 209 4.92 -18.43 -13.65
N ILE A 210 5.40 -17.61 -14.59
CA ILE A 210 4.58 -16.63 -15.31
C ILE A 210 3.91 -17.34 -16.49
N THR A 211 2.58 -17.42 -16.41
CA THR A 211 1.71 -18.00 -17.44
C THR A 211 0.93 -16.90 -18.16
N THR A 212 0.35 -17.24 -19.31
CA THR A 212 -0.59 -16.37 -20.03
C THR A 212 -1.76 -15.93 -19.14
N GLU A 213 -2.34 -16.87 -18.39
CA GLU A 213 -3.40 -16.62 -17.41
C GLU A 213 -3.01 -15.56 -16.36
N LYS A 214 -1.80 -15.64 -15.79
CA LYS A 214 -1.32 -14.61 -14.85
C LYS A 214 -1.15 -13.26 -15.51
N LEU A 215 -0.72 -13.22 -16.78
CA LEU A 215 -0.55 -11.96 -17.50
C LEU A 215 -1.90 -11.34 -17.88
N ASP A 216 -2.86 -12.13 -18.33
CA ASP A 216 -4.24 -11.68 -18.58
C ASP A 216 -4.85 -11.08 -17.31
N ALA A 217 -4.81 -11.84 -16.22
CA ALA A 217 -5.36 -11.41 -14.94
C ALA A 217 -4.65 -10.15 -14.40
N LEU A 218 -3.31 -10.08 -14.53
CA LEU A 218 -2.55 -8.89 -14.15
C LEU A 218 -2.93 -7.66 -14.99
N TYR A 219 -3.09 -7.82 -16.30
CA TYR A 219 -3.52 -6.74 -17.20
C TYR A 219 -4.87 -6.20 -16.77
N ILE A 220 -5.86 -7.08 -16.57
CA ILE A 220 -7.24 -6.70 -16.21
C ILE A 220 -7.23 -5.87 -14.93
N ILE A 221 -6.65 -6.39 -13.84
CA ILE A 221 -6.65 -5.71 -12.54
C ILE A 221 -5.91 -4.37 -12.60
N VAL A 222 -4.69 -4.36 -13.15
CA VAL A 222 -3.87 -3.14 -13.20
C VAL A 222 -4.52 -2.08 -14.07
N ASN A 223 -5.14 -2.47 -15.19
CA ASN A 223 -5.84 -1.55 -16.07
C ASN A 223 -7.11 -1.02 -15.41
N GLU A 224 -7.94 -1.87 -14.83
CA GLU A 224 -9.21 -1.47 -14.21
C GLU A 224 -9.03 -0.56 -13.00
N LEU A 225 -8.03 -0.86 -12.16
CA LEU A 225 -7.77 -0.09 -10.94
C LEU A 225 -6.79 1.07 -11.18
N GLY A 226 -6.21 1.19 -12.37
CA GLY A 226 -5.26 2.25 -12.69
C GLY A 226 -3.99 2.20 -11.82
N LEU A 227 -3.44 1.00 -11.57
CA LEU A 227 -2.33 0.76 -10.65
C LEU A 227 -0.95 1.03 -11.28
N CYS A 228 -0.59 2.30 -11.42
CA CYS A 228 0.59 2.72 -12.17
C CYS A 228 1.95 2.33 -11.52
N ASP A 229 1.94 1.97 -10.25
CA ASP A 229 3.10 1.48 -9.48
C ASP A 229 3.23 -0.05 -9.47
N SER A 230 2.20 -0.77 -9.92
CA SER A 230 2.12 -2.24 -9.90
C SER A 230 2.55 -2.90 -11.22
N ILE A 231 3.33 -2.20 -12.05
CA ILE A 231 3.92 -2.71 -13.31
C ILE A 231 5.44 -2.90 -13.23
N VAL A 232 5.95 -3.18 -12.03
CA VAL A 232 7.35 -3.50 -11.77
C VAL A 232 7.47 -4.66 -10.79
N ALA A 233 8.30 -5.65 -11.11
CA ALA A 233 8.42 -6.91 -10.36
C ALA A 233 8.74 -6.76 -8.86
N PHE A 234 9.35 -5.64 -8.45
CA PHE A 234 9.67 -5.40 -7.04
C PHE A 234 8.48 -4.88 -6.21
N ASN A 235 7.43 -4.35 -6.86
CA ASN A 235 6.18 -3.93 -6.20
C ASN A 235 5.10 -5.01 -6.24
N ILE A 236 5.25 -5.99 -7.13
CA ILE A 236 4.42 -7.18 -7.24
C ILE A 236 5.28 -8.47 -7.19
N PRO A 237 6.02 -8.72 -6.10
CA PRO A 237 6.88 -9.90 -6.01
C PRO A 237 6.08 -11.20 -5.90
N PHE A 238 6.69 -12.30 -6.33
CA PHE A 238 6.25 -13.64 -5.94
C PHE A 238 6.43 -13.86 -4.45
N SER A 239 5.54 -14.67 -3.89
CA SER A 239 5.56 -15.15 -2.52
C SER A 239 5.94 -16.62 -2.44
N SER A 240 6.25 -17.09 -1.24
CA SER A 240 6.58 -18.50 -0.92
C SER A 240 5.55 -19.51 -1.46
N ASP A 241 4.27 -19.13 -1.47
CA ASP A 241 3.13 -19.92 -1.97
C ASP A 241 2.95 -19.89 -3.50
N GLY A 242 3.85 -19.24 -4.23
CA GLY A 242 3.80 -19.12 -5.70
C GLY A 242 2.82 -18.07 -6.23
N LYS A 243 2.09 -17.36 -5.37
CA LYS A 243 1.23 -16.23 -5.77
C LYS A 243 2.04 -14.95 -5.96
N ILE A 244 1.54 -14.03 -6.76
CA ILE A 244 2.10 -12.68 -6.88
C ILE A 244 1.41 -11.75 -5.87
N ALA A 245 2.19 -11.09 -5.01
CA ALA A 245 1.70 -10.23 -3.93
C ALA A 245 1.77 -8.74 -4.31
N PHE A 246 0.65 -8.01 -4.26
CA PHE A 246 0.60 -6.56 -4.50
C PHE A 246 0.98 -5.77 -3.24
N ILE A 247 2.28 -5.52 -3.03
CA ILE A 247 2.78 -4.94 -1.77
C ILE A 247 2.82 -3.41 -1.74
N ASP A 248 2.70 -2.76 -2.90
CA ASP A 248 2.60 -1.31 -3.06
C ASP A 248 1.33 -0.98 -3.87
N THR A 249 0.39 -0.32 -3.21
CA THR A 249 -0.96 -0.03 -3.72
C THR A 249 -1.30 1.44 -3.46
N GLU A 250 -0.28 2.32 -3.44
CA GLU A 250 -0.45 3.74 -3.13
C GLU A 250 -1.03 4.51 -4.32
N TYR A 251 -0.73 4.07 -5.55
CA TYR A 251 -1.03 4.82 -6.77
C TYR A 251 -2.04 4.09 -7.66
N PHE A 252 -3.31 4.20 -7.30
CA PHE A 252 -4.47 3.72 -8.04
C PHE A 252 -5.21 4.87 -8.76
N HIS A 253 -6.13 4.52 -9.65
CA HIS A 253 -6.91 5.41 -10.52
C HIS A 253 -6.04 6.39 -11.33
N ARG A 254 -4.88 5.91 -11.83
CA ARG A 254 -3.93 6.71 -12.60
C ARG A 254 -3.65 6.09 -13.95
N TRP A 255 -4.33 6.61 -14.96
CA TRP A 255 -4.14 6.27 -16.37
C TRP A 255 -3.37 7.37 -17.12
N PRO A 256 -2.71 7.03 -18.25
CA PRO A 256 -2.55 5.68 -18.80
C PRO A 256 -1.49 4.86 -18.04
N ILE A 257 -1.62 3.52 -18.11
CA ILE A 257 -0.65 2.61 -17.50
C ILE A 257 0.51 2.34 -18.45
N LYS A 258 1.73 2.51 -17.93
CA LYS A 258 2.98 2.26 -18.65
C LYS A 258 3.35 0.78 -18.62
N PHE A 259 2.56 -0.07 -19.28
CA PHE A 259 2.72 -1.54 -19.23
C PHE A 259 4.08 -2.05 -19.74
N TYR A 260 4.76 -1.30 -20.62
CA TYR A 260 6.10 -1.65 -21.13
C TYR A 260 7.16 -1.79 -20.02
N ARG A 261 6.92 -1.23 -18.83
CA ARG A 261 7.84 -1.33 -17.70
C ARG A 261 7.99 -2.76 -17.19
N LEU A 262 7.02 -3.63 -17.46
CA LEU A 262 7.06 -5.04 -17.07
C LEU A 262 7.95 -5.89 -17.99
N ASP A 263 8.16 -5.47 -19.25
CA ASP A 263 8.85 -6.23 -20.30
C ASP A 263 10.22 -6.78 -19.87
N HIS A 264 10.96 -5.99 -19.10
CA HIS A 264 12.33 -6.33 -18.68
C HIS A 264 12.39 -7.49 -17.67
N TYR A 265 11.27 -7.83 -17.05
CA TYR A 265 11.18 -8.91 -16.07
C TYR A 265 10.72 -10.23 -16.69
N LEU A 266 10.10 -10.20 -17.88
CA LEU A 266 9.53 -11.37 -18.53
C LEU A 266 10.56 -12.14 -19.37
N SER A 267 10.30 -13.44 -19.56
CA SER A 267 10.96 -14.26 -20.59
C SER A 267 10.66 -13.70 -21.99
N LEU A 268 11.45 -14.07 -23.01
CA LEU A 268 11.24 -13.57 -24.37
C LEU A 268 9.85 -13.94 -24.92
N GLU A 269 9.41 -15.16 -24.66
CA GLU A 269 8.09 -15.68 -25.05
C GLU A 269 6.97 -14.90 -24.36
N MET A 270 7.01 -14.81 -23.02
CA MET A 270 5.98 -14.11 -22.24
C MET A 270 5.97 -12.60 -22.51
N ARG A 271 7.11 -12.00 -22.86
CA ARG A 271 7.16 -10.62 -23.36
C ARG A 271 6.44 -10.48 -24.70
N GLY A 272 6.60 -11.43 -25.61
CA GLY A 272 5.88 -11.46 -26.88
C GLY A 272 4.37 -11.49 -26.67
N TYR A 273 3.92 -12.39 -25.81
CA TYR A 273 2.51 -12.49 -25.41
C TYR A 273 2.00 -11.20 -24.74
N TRP A 274 2.73 -10.65 -23.78
CA TRP A 274 2.36 -9.42 -23.07
C TRP A 274 2.15 -8.24 -24.04
N LYS A 275 3.04 -8.07 -25.01
CA LYS A 275 2.90 -7.04 -26.04
C LYS A 275 1.66 -7.24 -26.91
N GLN A 276 1.38 -8.48 -27.31
CA GLN A 276 0.16 -8.80 -28.08
C GLN A 276 -1.10 -8.51 -27.27
N LEU A 277 -1.12 -8.89 -25.98
CA LEU A 277 -2.24 -8.62 -25.08
C LEU A 277 -2.54 -7.11 -25.00
N ILE A 278 -1.51 -6.29 -24.81
CA ILE A 278 -1.63 -4.83 -24.78
C ILE A 278 -2.19 -4.28 -26.11
N LEU A 279 -1.65 -4.72 -27.24
CA LEU A 279 -2.07 -4.25 -28.57
C LEU A 279 -3.53 -4.61 -28.89
N ASN A 280 -3.95 -5.84 -28.58
CA ASN A 280 -5.31 -6.30 -28.83
C ASN A 280 -6.33 -5.47 -28.06
N GLN A 281 -6.01 -5.10 -26.82
CA GLN A 281 -6.88 -4.29 -25.98
C GLN A 281 -6.96 -2.84 -26.46
N TYR A 282 -5.90 -2.27 -27.03
CA TYR A 282 -5.96 -0.96 -27.68
C TYR A 282 -6.91 -0.97 -28.88
N HIS A 283 -6.81 -2.00 -29.74
CA HIS A 283 -7.69 -2.14 -30.90
C HIS A 283 -9.16 -2.31 -30.51
N ASN A 284 -9.44 -3.12 -29.47
CA ASN A 284 -10.81 -3.33 -28.99
C ASN A 284 -11.42 -2.08 -28.35
N ASN A 285 -10.60 -1.20 -27.78
CA ASN A 285 -11.06 0.00 -27.08
C ASN A 285 -11.00 1.29 -27.93
N GLY A 286 -10.50 1.23 -29.18
CA GLY A 286 -10.43 2.38 -30.08
C GLY A 286 -9.49 3.51 -29.63
N VAL A 287 -8.51 3.21 -28.78
CA VAL A 287 -7.54 4.20 -28.25
C VAL A 287 -6.17 3.94 -28.89
N GLU A 288 -5.58 4.94 -29.56
CA GLU A 288 -4.23 4.81 -30.14
C GLU A 288 -3.15 4.65 -29.04
N PRO A 289 -2.13 3.80 -29.25
CA PRO A 289 -1.06 3.60 -28.29
C PRO A 289 -0.18 4.86 -28.18
N THR A 290 -0.02 5.39 -26.97
CA THR A 290 1.02 6.40 -26.68
C THR A 290 2.41 5.75 -26.69
N PRO A 291 3.39 6.35 -27.40
CA PRO A 291 4.76 5.84 -27.51
C PRO A 291 5.55 5.80 -26.19
#